data_AF-A0A1H9R9A6-F1
#
_entry.id   AF-A0A1H9R9A6-F1
#
_cell.length_a   1.000
_cell.length_b   1.000
_cell.length_c   1.000
_cell.angle_alpha   90.00
_cell.angle_beta   90.00
_cell.angle_gamma   90.00
#
_symmetry.space_group_name_H-M   'P 1'
#
loop_
_entity.id
_entity.type
_entity.pdbx_description
1 polymer ?
#
loop_
_entity_poly.entity_id
_entity_poly.type
_entity_poly.pdbx_seq_one_letter_code
_entity_poly.pdbx_strand_id
1 'polypeptide(L)'
;MDFLLTQEGNVIAFYFCVCLLLYKEGNHVNYSFNNQFDIINSGVNWQMDWKAVTFDLDNTLFSHEEAFKKAIKECFKTFSDKYINEAHEITYEQFFPVFKLNCDRYWDKYESGEVDGKTYRRIRFNETMKDLALPYGNDYADFFHDHYYSIIDEYSKPFEGVHELFEVLTEHGVRIAIVSNGSADTQYNKVKKLGINKWVADEHIFISEEAGVSKPDKEIFKLVEEKLKLPSHDIVFVGDSWEHDVAGPIEAGWEAIFLNTRKEDKPTEHQPAAEFEEFTHLKDELIKMVRERRAL
;
A
#
# COMPACT_ATOMS: atom_id res chain seq x y z
N MET A 1 24.72 -32.40 -32.24
CA MET A 1 23.90 -31.54 -33.11
C MET A 1 22.54 -31.47 -32.46
N ASP A 2 22.18 -30.25 -32.09
CA ASP A 2 21.27 -29.81 -31.03
C ASP A 2 19.91 -30.50 -30.90
N PHE A 3 19.47 -30.69 -29.66
CA PHE A 3 18.10 -30.39 -29.22
C PHE A 3 18.11 -29.90 -27.76
N LEU A 4 17.67 -28.66 -27.58
CA LEU A 4 17.26 -28.02 -26.33
C LEU A 4 16.14 -28.82 -25.66
N LEU A 5 16.18 -29.02 -24.34
CA LEU A 5 14.98 -29.24 -23.51
C LEU A 5 15.27 -28.88 -22.03
N THR A 6 14.21 -28.41 -21.39
CA THR A 6 14.12 -27.51 -20.23
C THR A 6 14.23 -28.22 -18.86
N GLN A 7 14.54 -27.44 -17.80
CA GLN A 7 14.96 -27.92 -16.47
C GLN A 7 13.90 -28.62 -15.59
N GLU A 8 12.67 -28.89 -16.06
CA GLU A 8 11.64 -29.51 -15.21
C GLU A 8 11.60 -31.05 -15.30
N GLY A 9 12.33 -31.67 -16.24
CA GLY A 9 12.34 -33.12 -16.44
C GLY A 9 13.28 -33.94 -15.54
N ASN A 10 14.21 -33.30 -14.83
CA ASN A 10 15.29 -34.02 -14.12
C ASN A 10 14.90 -34.52 -12.71
N VAL A 11 13.87 -33.96 -12.08
CA VAL A 11 13.45 -34.39 -10.74
C VAL A 11 12.65 -35.69 -10.79
N ILE A 12 11.83 -35.87 -11.83
CA ILE A 12 11.00 -37.08 -12.00
C ILE A 12 11.86 -38.30 -12.37
N ALA A 13 12.89 -38.11 -13.20
CA ALA A 13 13.80 -39.19 -13.59
C ALA A 13 14.67 -39.70 -12.42
N PHE A 14 15.06 -38.82 -11.50
CA PHE A 14 15.88 -39.21 -10.34
C PHE A 14 15.09 -40.06 -9.34
N TYR A 15 13.82 -39.71 -9.10
CA TYR A 15 12.94 -40.48 -8.20
C TYR A 15 12.55 -41.85 -8.76
N PHE A 16 12.34 -41.97 -10.08
CA PHE A 16 12.01 -43.25 -10.70
C PHE A 16 13.21 -44.22 -10.70
N CYS A 17 14.44 -43.71 -10.75
CA CYS A 17 15.66 -44.51 -10.74
C CYS A 17 15.94 -45.13 -9.36
N VAL A 18 15.65 -44.40 -8.26
CA VAL A 18 15.84 -44.88 -6.88
C VAL A 18 14.84 -45.99 -6.52
N CYS A 19 13.59 -45.88 -6.97
CA CYS A 19 12.57 -46.91 -6.72
C CYS A 19 12.85 -48.24 -7.44
N LEU A 20 13.44 -48.21 -8.64
CA LEU A 20 13.80 -49.43 -9.37
C LEU A 20 15.06 -50.11 -8.84
N LEU A 21 16.00 -49.36 -8.24
CA LEU A 21 17.19 -49.92 -7.60
C LEU A 21 16.84 -50.68 -6.30
N LEU A 22 15.91 -50.15 -5.50
CA LEU A 22 15.50 -50.79 -4.24
C LEU A 22 14.61 -52.02 -4.44
N TYR A 23 13.92 -52.15 -5.58
CA TYR A 23 13.13 -53.34 -5.91
C TYR A 23 13.99 -54.56 -6.28
N LYS A 24 15.27 -54.35 -6.62
CA LYS A 24 16.20 -55.43 -7.03
C LYS A 24 16.95 -56.09 -5.87
N GLU A 25 16.92 -55.52 -4.67
CA GLU A 25 17.67 -56.02 -3.50
C GLU A 25 16.82 -56.72 -2.42
N GLY A 26 15.54 -57.03 -2.70
CA GLY A 26 14.75 -57.95 -1.88
C GLY A 26 14.43 -57.49 -0.45
N ASN A 27 14.67 -56.22 -0.10
CA ASN A 27 14.32 -55.67 1.20
C ASN A 27 12.89 -55.10 1.17
N HIS A 28 11.95 -55.86 1.73
CA HIS A 28 10.60 -55.36 2.02
C HIS A 28 10.64 -54.41 3.22
N VAL A 29 10.72 -53.11 2.96
CA VAL A 29 10.43 -52.09 3.97
C VAL A 29 8.99 -51.65 3.78
N ASN A 30 8.11 -52.00 4.73
CA ASN A 30 6.73 -51.51 4.78
C ASN A 30 6.75 -50.02 5.11
N TYR A 31 6.63 -49.17 4.10
CA TYR A 31 6.21 -47.78 4.30
C TYR A 31 4.68 -47.74 4.27
N SER A 32 4.08 -47.41 5.41
CA SER A 32 2.71 -46.90 5.45
C SER A 32 2.74 -45.51 4.80
N PHE A 33 2.29 -45.44 3.55
CA PHE A 33 2.00 -44.16 2.91
C PHE A 33 0.64 -43.69 3.42
N ASN A 34 0.65 -42.81 4.42
CA ASN A 34 -0.47 -41.89 4.58
C ASN A 34 -0.44 -40.98 3.33
N ASN A 35 -1.47 -41.11 2.49
CA ASN A 35 -1.69 -40.21 1.36
C ASN A 35 -1.98 -38.80 1.89
N GLN A 36 -0.92 -38.06 2.18
CA GLN A 36 -0.96 -36.61 2.26
C GLN A 36 -0.21 -36.13 1.01
N PHE A 37 -0.95 -36.10 -0.10
CA PHE A 37 -0.55 -35.23 -1.20
C PHE A 37 -0.67 -33.81 -0.66
N ASP A 38 0.46 -33.22 -0.27
CA ASP A 38 0.57 -31.79 -0.09
C ASP A 38 0.42 -31.16 -1.47
N ILE A 39 -0.84 -31.02 -1.90
CA ILE A 39 -1.23 -29.91 -2.75
C ILE A 39 -0.88 -28.69 -1.91
N ILE A 40 0.10 -27.91 -2.36
CA ILE A 40 0.30 -26.54 -1.88
C ILE A 40 -0.95 -25.77 -2.33
N ASN A 41 -2.03 -25.92 -1.58
CA ASN A 41 -3.08 -24.94 -1.53
C ASN A 41 -2.45 -23.75 -0.82
N SER A 42 -2.11 -22.71 -1.57
CA SER A 42 -1.93 -21.35 -1.06
C SER A 42 -3.25 -20.77 -0.50
N GLY A 43 -4.11 -21.64 0.04
CA GLY A 43 -5.35 -21.27 0.68
C GLY A 43 -4.99 -20.69 2.02
N VAL A 44 -4.95 -19.36 2.09
CA VAL A 44 -5.01 -18.64 3.36
C VAL A 44 -6.21 -19.21 4.13
N ASN A 45 -5.94 -19.82 5.28
CA ASN A 45 -6.98 -20.43 6.10
C ASN A 45 -7.67 -19.31 6.89
N TRP A 46 -8.60 -18.61 6.25
CA TRP A 46 -9.39 -17.54 6.86
C TRP A 46 -10.35 -18.14 7.89
N GLN A 47 -9.92 -18.18 9.15
CA GLN A 47 -10.78 -18.51 10.29
C GLN A 47 -11.18 -17.22 11.04
N MET A 48 -11.63 -16.17 10.32
CA MET A 48 -11.89 -14.87 10.95
C MET A 48 -13.21 -14.25 10.49
N ASP A 49 -13.99 -13.75 11.47
CA ASP A 49 -15.39 -13.32 11.33
C ASP A 49 -15.52 -11.78 11.27
N TRP A 50 -14.60 -11.09 10.58
CA TRP A 50 -14.53 -9.62 10.59
C TRP A 50 -15.86 -8.97 10.21
N LYS A 51 -16.27 -7.98 11.02
CA LYS A 51 -17.46 -7.15 10.80
C LYS A 51 -17.11 -5.80 10.18
N ALA A 52 -15.83 -5.43 10.20
CA ALA A 52 -15.32 -4.27 9.50
C ALA A 52 -13.96 -4.54 8.84
N VAL A 53 -13.77 -3.98 7.66
CA VAL A 53 -12.47 -3.85 7.01
C VAL A 53 -12.10 -2.38 7.00
N THR A 54 -10.95 -2.05 7.56
CA THR A 54 -10.44 -0.70 7.61
C THR A 54 -9.25 -0.58 6.68
N PHE A 55 -9.16 0.52 5.95
CA PHE A 55 -8.13 0.72 4.95
C PHE A 55 -7.32 1.98 5.25
N ASP A 56 -6.01 1.89 5.05
CA ASP A 56 -5.22 3.06 4.70
C ASP A 56 -5.69 3.63 3.33
N LEU A 57 -5.31 4.87 3.04
CA LEU A 57 -5.69 5.57 1.82
C LEU A 57 -4.56 5.62 0.78
N ASP A 58 -3.41 6.21 1.15
CA ASP A 58 -2.33 6.58 0.24
C ASP A 58 -1.43 5.38 -0.07
N ASN A 59 -1.34 4.97 -1.34
CA ASN A 59 -0.67 3.74 -1.80
C ASN A 59 -1.38 2.43 -1.42
N THR A 60 -2.51 2.51 -0.71
CA THR A 60 -3.36 1.36 -0.40
C THR A 60 -4.59 1.27 -1.32
N LEU A 61 -5.38 2.34 -1.43
CA LEU A 61 -6.58 2.37 -2.29
C LEU A 61 -6.32 3.01 -3.66
N PHE A 62 -5.20 3.70 -3.80
CA PHE A 62 -4.71 4.27 -5.05
C PHE A 62 -3.20 4.48 -4.94
N SER A 63 -2.50 4.60 -6.07
CA SER A 63 -1.07 4.91 -6.03
C SER A 63 -0.84 6.41 -5.86
N HIS A 64 -0.49 6.82 -4.64
CA HIS A 64 -0.02 8.18 -4.38
C HIS A 64 1.29 8.46 -5.11
N GLU A 65 2.22 7.49 -5.13
CA GLU A 65 3.53 7.64 -5.81
C GLU A 65 3.38 7.91 -7.30
N GLU A 66 2.53 7.16 -8.02
CA GLU A 66 2.30 7.39 -9.45
C GLU A 66 1.57 8.70 -9.71
N ALA A 67 0.62 9.09 -8.85
CA ALA A 67 -0.06 10.37 -8.94
C ALA A 67 0.94 11.53 -8.74
N PHE A 68 1.76 11.44 -7.69
CA PHE A 68 2.80 12.39 -7.35
C PHE A 68 3.79 12.55 -8.49
N LYS A 69 4.34 11.45 -9.02
CA LYS A 69 5.28 11.47 -10.15
C LYS A 69 4.69 12.17 -11.38
N LYS A 70 3.43 11.91 -11.73
CA LYS A 70 2.78 12.57 -12.88
C LYS A 70 2.55 14.06 -12.64
N ALA A 71 2.05 14.43 -11.47
CA ALA A 71 1.83 15.83 -11.10
C ALA A 71 3.14 16.63 -11.06
N ILE A 72 4.21 16.06 -10.47
CA ILE A 72 5.53 16.70 -10.42
C ILE A 72 6.14 16.85 -11.82
N LYS A 73 5.91 15.89 -12.73
CA LYS A 73 6.32 16.02 -14.14
C LYS A 73 5.67 17.21 -14.83
N GLU A 74 4.37 17.39 -14.64
CA GLU A 74 3.64 18.54 -15.17
C GLU A 74 4.10 19.85 -14.54
N CYS A 75 4.28 19.89 -13.21
CA CYS A 75 4.79 21.06 -12.51
C CYS A 75 6.19 21.44 -13.00
N PHE A 76 7.06 20.47 -13.19
CA PHE A 76 8.39 20.67 -13.74
C PHE A 76 8.33 21.23 -15.15
N LYS A 77 7.47 20.70 -16.01
CA LYS A 77 7.27 21.23 -17.37
C LYS A 77 6.80 22.68 -17.33
N THR A 78 5.73 22.98 -16.59
CA THR A 78 5.17 24.34 -16.46
C THR A 78 6.18 25.32 -15.89
N PHE A 79 6.97 24.90 -14.90
CA PHE A 79 8.05 25.71 -14.35
C PHE A 79 9.17 25.95 -15.36
N SER A 80 9.59 24.90 -16.06
CA SER A 80 10.67 24.96 -17.05
C SER A 80 10.32 25.91 -18.19
N ASP A 81 9.12 25.75 -18.78
CA ASP A 81 8.62 26.58 -19.88
C ASP A 81 8.61 28.08 -19.52
N LYS A 82 8.49 28.41 -18.23
CA LYS A 82 8.38 29.79 -17.74
C LYS A 82 9.69 30.41 -17.26
N TYR A 83 10.56 29.61 -16.64
CA TYR A 83 11.72 30.13 -15.90
C TYR A 83 13.06 29.51 -16.26
N ILE A 84 13.08 28.41 -17.01
CA ILE A 84 14.30 27.73 -17.41
C ILE A 84 14.55 28.04 -18.89
N ASN A 85 15.61 28.81 -19.16
CA ASN A 85 16.00 29.15 -20.52
C ASN A 85 16.73 27.97 -21.19
N GLU A 86 16.86 28.00 -22.53
CA GLU A 86 17.56 27.00 -23.35
C GLU A 86 19.01 26.70 -22.89
N ALA A 87 19.63 27.60 -22.13
CA ALA A 87 20.97 27.40 -21.55
C ALA A 87 21.04 26.30 -20.48
N HIS A 88 19.89 25.86 -19.94
CA HIS A 88 19.80 24.79 -18.97
C HIS A 88 19.24 23.53 -19.65
N GLU A 89 20.12 22.65 -20.12
CA GLU A 89 19.75 21.34 -20.68
C GLU A 89 19.42 20.33 -19.57
N ILE A 90 18.28 20.52 -18.88
CA ILE A 90 17.82 19.58 -17.85
C ILE A 90 16.54 18.86 -18.26
N THR A 91 16.50 17.54 -18.09
CA THR A 91 15.32 16.72 -18.32
C THR A 91 14.57 16.42 -17.02
N TYR A 92 13.30 16.04 -17.14
CA TYR A 92 12.51 15.58 -16.00
C TYR A 92 13.16 14.36 -15.31
N GLU A 93 13.73 13.47 -16.10
CA GLU A 93 14.38 12.25 -15.64
C GLU A 93 15.65 12.53 -14.82
N GLN A 94 16.28 13.70 -15.01
CA GLN A 94 17.37 14.20 -14.18
C GLN A 94 16.87 14.95 -12.94
N PHE A 95 15.79 15.73 -13.08
CA PHE A 95 15.20 16.51 -11.99
C PHE A 95 14.55 15.64 -10.91
N PHE A 96 13.71 14.69 -11.30
CA PHE A 96 12.83 13.96 -10.37
C PHE A 96 13.57 13.16 -9.30
N PRO A 97 14.67 12.43 -9.59
CA PRO A 97 15.41 11.72 -8.55
C PRO A 97 15.96 12.65 -7.47
N VAL A 98 16.46 13.84 -7.86
CA VAL A 98 16.97 14.85 -6.91
C VAL A 98 15.82 15.47 -6.12
N PHE A 99 14.68 15.73 -6.77
CA PHE A 99 13.48 16.21 -6.09
C PHE A 99 12.96 15.22 -5.06
N LYS A 100 12.86 13.93 -5.41
CA LYS A 100 12.42 12.87 -4.49
C LYS A 100 13.38 12.71 -3.32
N LEU A 101 14.70 12.70 -3.58
CA LEU A 101 15.71 12.65 -2.52
C LEU A 101 15.55 13.79 -1.51
N ASN A 102 15.27 15.01 -1.98
CA ASN A 102 15.03 16.15 -1.09
C ASN A 102 13.65 16.09 -0.41
N CYS A 103 12.64 15.45 -1.00
CA CYS A 103 11.39 15.16 -0.27
C CYS A 103 11.67 14.27 0.94
N ASP A 104 12.38 13.16 0.72
CA ASP A 104 12.68 12.17 1.76
C ASP A 104 13.59 12.78 2.83
N ARG A 105 14.64 13.51 2.43
CA ARG A 105 15.60 14.18 3.34
C ARG A 105 14.94 15.10 4.36
N TYR A 106 13.84 15.76 4.00
CA TYR A 106 13.18 16.74 4.85
C TYR A 106 11.84 16.24 5.41
N TRP A 107 11.46 14.98 5.15
CA TRP A 107 10.21 14.40 5.61
C TRP A 107 10.14 14.34 7.14
N ASP A 108 11.17 13.81 7.79
CA ASP A 108 11.23 13.65 9.26
C ASP A 108 10.98 14.98 10.00
N LYS A 109 11.44 16.10 9.44
CA LYS A 109 11.23 17.43 10.02
C LYS A 109 9.76 17.87 9.95
N TYR A 110 9.08 17.53 8.87
CA TYR A 110 7.66 17.80 8.72
C TYR A 110 6.84 16.88 9.63
N GLU A 111 7.17 15.58 9.63
CA GLU A 111 6.47 14.56 10.41
C GLU A 111 6.61 14.78 11.93
N SER A 112 7.80 15.18 12.39
CA SER A 112 8.03 15.56 13.79
C SER A 112 7.43 16.92 14.18
N GLY A 113 6.88 17.67 13.22
CA GLY A 113 6.34 19.01 13.44
C GLY A 113 7.41 20.10 13.64
N GLU A 114 8.70 19.81 13.39
CA GLU A 114 9.78 20.82 13.41
C GLU A 114 9.52 21.94 12.37
N VAL A 115 8.92 21.59 11.22
CA VAL A 115 8.53 22.54 10.18
C VAL A 115 7.09 22.32 9.74
N ASP A 116 6.39 23.41 9.40
CA ASP A 116 5.07 23.31 8.78
C ASP A 116 5.14 22.84 7.32
N GLY A 117 4.00 22.43 6.77
CA GLY A 117 3.93 21.91 5.39
C GLY A 117 4.39 22.93 4.34
N LYS A 118 4.18 24.24 4.57
CA LYS A 118 4.63 25.28 3.62
C LYS A 118 6.16 25.38 3.61
N THR A 119 6.77 25.34 4.78
CA THR A 119 8.22 25.38 4.98
C THR A 119 8.87 24.13 4.41
N TYR A 120 8.34 22.94 4.68
CA TYR A 120 8.78 21.69 4.07
C TYR A 120 8.81 21.76 2.54
N ARG A 121 7.72 22.22 1.91
CA ARG A 121 7.62 22.37 0.46
C ARG A 121 8.63 23.36 -0.12
N ARG A 122 8.84 24.49 0.55
CA ARG A 122 9.84 25.48 0.14
C ARG A 122 11.26 24.94 0.23
N ILE A 123 11.60 24.26 1.32
CA ILE A 123 12.94 23.69 1.51
C ILE A 123 13.22 22.62 0.45
N ARG A 124 12.37 21.60 0.30
CA ARG A 124 12.62 20.50 -0.66
C ARG A 124 12.77 20.98 -2.10
N PHE A 125 12.00 22.00 -2.51
CA PHE A 125 12.12 22.62 -3.82
C PHE A 125 13.42 23.42 -3.95
N ASN A 126 13.67 24.35 -3.03
CA ASN A 126 14.83 25.24 -3.13
C ASN A 126 16.15 24.46 -3.13
N GLU A 127 16.27 23.43 -2.30
CA GLU A 127 17.47 22.59 -2.25
C GLU A 127 17.64 21.78 -3.54
N THR A 128 16.55 21.25 -4.11
CA THR A 128 16.59 20.58 -5.41
C THR A 128 17.06 21.52 -6.52
N MET A 129 16.52 22.73 -6.55
CA MET A 129 16.89 23.72 -7.57
C MET A 129 18.34 24.18 -7.41
N LYS A 130 18.84 24.33 -6.18
CA LYS A 130 20.26 24.62 -5.93
C LYS A 130 21.16 23.48 -6.39
N ASP A 131 20.83 22.24 -6.05
CA ASP A 131 21.59 21.03 -6.42
C ASP A 131 21.73 20.90 -7.94
N LEU A 132 20.72 21.38 -8.69
CA LEU A 132 20.65 21.34 -10.16
C LEU A 132 21.07 22.65 -10.84
N ALA A 133 21.56 23.64 -10.08
CA ALA A 133 21.90 24.97 -10.57
C ALA A 133 20.77 25.67 -11.38
N LEU A 134 19.54 25.51 -10.91
CA LEU A 134 18.32 26.10 -11.46
C LEU A 134 17.84 27.31 -10.64
N PRO A 135 16.95 28.17 -11.21
CA PRO A 135 16.31 29.25 -10.46
C PRO A 135 15.58 28.73 -9.22
N TYR A 136 15.90 29.31 -8.07
CA TYR A 136 15.32 28.95 -6.77
C TYR A 136 14.86 30.20 -6.02
N GLY A 137 13.94 30.03 -5.07
CA GLY A 137 13.30 31.11 -4.33
C GLY A 137 11.92 30.70 -3.85
N ASN A 138 11.46 31.31 -2.75
CA ASN A 138 10.16 30.95 -2.16
C ASN A 138 8.98 31.23 -3.10
N ASP A 139 9.05 32.26 -3.93
CA ASP A 139 7.99 32.57 -4.90
C ASP A 139 7.92 31.50 -6.01
N TYR A 140 9.07 30.95 -6.41
CA TYR A 140 9.15 29.83 -7.34
C TYR A 140 8.62 28.53 -6.72
N ALA A 141 9.00 28.27 -5.46
CA ALA A 141 8.52 27.11 -4.73
C ALA A 141 6.99 27.16 -4.51
N ASP A 142 6.45 28.33 -4.14
CA ASP A 142 5.02 28.53 -3.94
C ASP A 142 4.28 28.36 -5.28
N PHE A 143 4.75 28.99 -6.37
CA PHE A 143 4.18 28.79 -7.72
C PHE A 143 4.15 27.32 -8.14
N PHE A 144 5.25 26.60 -7.93
CA PHE A 144 5.35 25.18 -8.28
C PHE A 144 4.35 24.32 -7.49
N HIS A 145 4.23 24.56 -6.18
CA HIS A 145 3.36 23.76 -5.33
C HIS A 145 1.88 24.14 -5.42
N ASP A 146 1.56 25.41 -5.65
CA ASP A 146 0.19 25.85 -5.93
C ASP A 146 -0.34 25.14 -7.18
N HIS A 147 0.50 25.03 -8.22
CA HIS A 147 0.16 24.23 -9.39
C HIS A 147 0.03 22.74 -9.07
N TYR A 148 0.96 22.15 -8.32
CA TYR A 148 0.87 20.75 -7.87
C TYR A 148 -0.47 20.43 -7.19
N TYR A 149 -0.89 21.25 -6.21
CA TYR A 149 -2.15 21.02 -5.50
C TYR A 149 -3.38 21.25 -6.38
N SER A 150 -3.27 22.06 -7.43
CA SER A 150 -4.37 22.25 -8.39
C SER A 150 -4.61 21.03 -9.29
N ILE A 151 -3.61 20.14 -9.47
CA ILE A 151 -3.68 19.04 -10.46
C ILE A 151 -3.54 17.63 -9.85
N ILE A 152 -3.00 17.46 -8.64
CA ILE A 152 -2.69 16.14 -8.07
C ILE A 152 -3.91 15.20 -8.01
N ASP A 153 -5.08 15.77 -7.74
CA ASP A 153 -6.34 15.03 -7.67
C ASP A 153 -6.73 14.40 -9.01
N GLU A 154 -6.34 15.00 -10.15
CA GLU A 154 -6.64 14.45 -11.49
C GLU A 154 -5.86 13.16 -11.78
N TYR A 155 -4.74 12.99 -11.09
CA TYR A 155 -3.88 11.82 -11.18
C TYR A 155 -4.19 10.74 -10.15
N SER A 156 -5.04 11.05 -9.16
CA SER A 156 -5.42 10.15 -8.07
C SER A 156 -6.61 9.28 -8.50
N LYS A 157 -6.31 8.08 -9.00
CA LYS A 157 -7.32 7.11 -9.46
C LYS A 157 -7.30 5.86 -8.60
N PRO A 158 -8.46 5.34 -8.16
CA PRO A 158 -8.50 4.13 -7.35
C PRO A 158 -7.86 2.96 -8.10
N PHE A 159 -7.24 2.05 -7.35
CA PHE A 159 -6.78 0.78 -7.93
C PHE A 159 -7.95 0.02 -8.56
N GLU A 160 -7.62 -0.83 -9.53
CA GLU A 160 -8.60 -1.67 -10.21
C GLU A 160 -9.33 -2.55 -9.21
N GLY A 161 -10.66 -2.44 -9.20
CA GLY A 161 -11.53 -3.24 -8.35
C GLY A 161 -11.76 -2.72 -6.92
N VAL A 162 -11.23 -1.54 -6.52
CA VAL A 162 -11.58 -0.91 -5.23
C VAL A 162 -13.09 -0.75 -5.07
N HIS A 163 -13.75 -0.21 -6.09
CA HIS A 163 -15.21 0.00 -6.07
C HIS A 163 -15.98 -1.33 -6.04
N GLU A 164 -15.48 -2.35 -6.75
CA GLU A 164 -16.07 -3.70 -6.73
C GLU A 164 -16.00 -4.31 -5.33
N LEU A 165 -14.82 -4.26 -4.69
CA LEU A 165 -14.63 -4.75 -3.33
C LEU A 165 -15.55 -4.02 -2.34
N PHE A 166 -15.61 -2.70 -2.42
CA PHE A 166 -16.40 -1.89 -1.49
C PHE A 166 -17.91 -2.17 -1.64
N GLU A 167 -18.38 -2.37 -2.88
CA GLU A 167 -19.75 -2.81 -3.14
C GLU A 167 -20.02 -4.17 -2.49
N VAL A 168 -19.16 -5.17 -2.74
CA VAL A 168 -19.34 -6.53 -2.20
C VAL A 168 -19.31 -6.53 -0.67
N LEU A 169 -18.37 -5.82 -0.04
CA LEU A 169 -18.30 -5.71 1.42
C LEU A 169 -19.60 -5.14 1.99
N THR A 170 -20.10 -4.06 1.39
CA THR A 170 -21.34 -3.39 1.82
C THR A 170 -22.57 -4.28 1.64
N GLU A 171 -22.71 -4.95 0.49
CA GLU A 171 -23.82 -5.88 0.20
C GLU A 171 -23.89 -7.05 1.19
N HIS A 172 -22.76 -7.40 1.81
CA HIS A 172 -22.65 -8.48 2.80
C HIS A 172 -22.63 -7.96 4.25
N GLY A 173 -22.91 -6.67 4.46
CA GLY A 173 -23.02 -6.08 5.79
C GLY A 173 -21.68 -5.89 6.52
N VAL A 174 -20.56 -5.96 5.79
CA VAL A 174 -19.23 -5.65 6.32
C VAL A 174 -19.02 -4.14 6.23
N ARG A 175 -18.68 -3.51 7.35
CA ARG A 175 -18.45 -2.07 7.40
C ARG A 175 -17.09 -1.72 6.81
N ILE A 176 -17.00 -0.55 6.22
CA ILE A 176 -15.75 -0.01 5.67
C ILE A 176 -15.41 1.26 6.44
N ALA A 177 -14.15 1.39 6.84
CA ALA A 177 -13.60 2.61 7.41
C ALA A 177 -12.26 2.96 6.76
N ILE A 178 -11.88 4.23 6.83
CA ILE A 178 -10.59 4.74 6.35
C ILE A 178 -9.81 5.30 7.53
N VAL A 179 -8.54 4.93 7.65
CA VAL A 179 -7.63 5.49 8.66
C VAL A 179 -6.37 5.99 7.97
N SER A 180 -6.17 7.30 7.94
CA SER A 180 -5.10 7.92 7.14
C SER A 180 -4.35 8.99 7.94
N ASN A 181 -3.02 8.96 7.86
CA ASN A 181 -2.18 10.03 8.38
C ASN A 181 -2.16 11.20 7.38
N GLY A 182 -2.23 12.44 7.86
CA GLY A 182 -2.16 13.65 7.03
C GLY A 182 -3.21 14.69 7.41
N SER A 183 -3.35 15.70 6.56
CA SER A 183 -4.29 16.80 6.79
C SER A 183 -5.72 16.43 6.38
N ALA A 184 -6.71 16.87 7.16
CA ALA A 184 -8.14 16.65 6.96
C ALA A 184 -8.60 16.98 5.54
N ASP A 185 -8.36 18.22 5.10
CA ASP A 185 -8.80 18.72 3.79
C ASP A 185 -8.28 17.83 2.64
N THR A 186 -7.01 17.45 2.69
CA THR A 186 -6.38 16.61 1.67
C THR A 186 -7.03 15.22 1.63
N GLN A 187 -7.17 14.55 2.78
CA GLN A 187 -7.67 13.17 2.80
C GLN A 187 -9.16 13.11 2.46
N TYR A 188 -9.99 14.05 2.94
CA TYR A 188 -11.39 14.13 2.52
C TYR A 188 -11.57 14.39 1.03
N ASN A 189 -10.73 15.25 0.43
CA ASN A 189 -10.77 15.49 -1.00
C ASN A 189 -10.43 14.23 -1.79
N LYS A 190 -9.40 13.47 -1.38
CA LYS A 190 -9.07 12.19 -2.00
C LYS A 190 -10.22 11.19 -1.91
N VAL A 191 -10.84 11.01 -0.74
CA VAL A 191 -12.00 10.11 -0.57
C VAL A 191 -13.12 10.46 -1.57
N LYS A 192 -13.43 11.76 -1.73
CA LYS A 192 -14.43 12.23 -2.70
C LYS A 192 -14.00 12.00 -4.15
N LYS A 193 -12.74 12.27 -4.49
CA LYS A 193 -12.19 12.13 -5.85
C LYS A 193 -12.10 10.68 -6.30
N LEU A 194 -11.71 9.79 -5.38
CA LEU A 194 -11.73 8.34 -5.58
C LEU A 194 -13.16 7.79 -5.67
N GLY A 195 -14.17 8.58 -5.28
CA GLY A 195 -15.58 8.21 -5.34
C GLY A 195 -16.00 7.14 -4.33
N ILE A 196 -15.19 6.93 -3.29
CA ILE A 196 -15.40 5.89 -2.26
C ILE A 196 -16.33 6.34 -1.12
N ASN A 197 -16.65 7.63 -1.05
CA ASN A 197 -17.63 8.20 -0.12
C ASN A 197 -19.07 7.67 -0.28
N LYS A 198 -19.31 6.84 -1.30
CA LYS A 198 -20.60 6.13 -1.49
C LYS A 198 -20.77 4.98 -0.50
N TRP A 199 -19.67 4.38 -0.04
CA TRP A 199 -19.66 3.22 0.86
C TRP A 199 -19.12 3.56 2.25
N VAL A 200 -18.26 4.57 2.34
CA VAL A 200 -17.68 5.02 3.61
C VAL A 200 -18.41 6.27 4.08
N ALA A 201 -19.11 6.17 5.21
CA ALA A 201 -19.73 7.32 5.87
C ALA A 201 -18.65 8.24 6.46
N ASP A 202 -18.90 9.55 6.49
CA ASP A 202 -17.91 10.55 6.94
C ASP A 202 -17.42 10.24 8.37
N GLU A 203 -18.29 9.70 9.22
CA GLU A 203 -17.97 9.33 10.59
C GLU A 203 -17.12 8.05 10.74
N HIS A 204 -16.85 7.34 9.64
CA HIS A 204 -15.93 6.20 9.54
C HIS A 204 -14.62 6.57 8.82
N ILE A 205 -14.35 7.86 8.66
CA ILE A 205 -13.09 8.37 8.14
C ILE A 205 -12.32 8.97 9.32
N PHE A 206 -11.15 8.41 9.60
CA PHE A 206 -10.29 8.79 10.73
C PHE A 206 -9.00 9.38 10.16
N ILE A 207 -8.82 10.68 10.36
CA ILE A 207 -7.66 11.41 9.84
C ILE A 207 -6.82 11.90 11.01
N SER A 208 -5.51 11.69 10.97
CA SER A 208 -4.63 11.95 12.11
C SER A 208 -4.66 13.40 12.61
N GLU A 209 -4.79 14.39 11.71
CA GLU A 209 -4.90 15.81 12.10
C GLU A 209 -6.12 16.08 12.97
N GLU A 210 -7.27 15.47 12.62
CA GLU A 210 -8.52 15.65 13.38
C GLU A 210 -8.53 14.81 14.66
N ALA A 211 -7.93 13.62 14.61
CA ALA A 211 -7.81 12.73 15.76
C ALA A 211 -6.81 13.24 16.81
N GLY A 212 -5.83 14.07 16.40
CA GLY A 212 -4.73 14.52 17.25
C GLY A 212 -3.70 13.43 17.57
N VAL A 213 -3.85 12.25 16.97
CA VAL A 213 -2.97 11.09 17.07
C VAL A 213 -2.85 10.45 15.69
N SER A 214 -1.69 9.88 15.37
CA SER A 214 -1.38 9.29 14.07
C SER A 214 -1.01 7.82 14.22
N LYS A 215 -1.21 7.03 13.15
CA LYS A 215 -0.56 5.70 13.06
C LYS A 215 0.96 5.88 13.23
N PRO A 216 1.68 5.00 13.96
CA PRO A 216 1.22 3.73 14.53
C PRO A 216 0.69 3.83 15.97
N ASP A 217 0.41 5.03 16.49
CA ASP A 217 -0.09 5.18 17.86
C ASP A 217 -1.42 4.43 18.05
N LYS A 218 -1.44 3.52 19.03
CA LYS A 218 -2.59 2.67 19.34
C LYS A 218 -3.89 3.43 19.59
N GLU A 219 -3.80 4.68 20.04
CA GLU A 219 -4.99 5.48 20.35
C GLU A 219 -5.83 5.77 19.09
N ILE A 220 -5.22 5.85 17.89
CA ILE A 220 -6.01 6.03 16.66
C ILE A 220 -6.90 4.81 16.37
N PHE A 221 -6.41 3.59 16.59
CA PHE A 221 -7.18 2.37 16.37
C PHE A 221 -8.29 2.22 17.42
N LYS A 222 -8.05 2.62 18.67
CA LYS A 222 -9.09 2.67 19.70
C LYS A 222 -10.24 3.62 19.34
N LEU A 223 -9.95 4.79 18.75
CA LEU A 223 -10.98 5.69 18.26
C LEU A 223 -11.87 5.01 17.21
N VAL A 224 -11.27 4.17 16.35
CA VAL A 224 -12.03 3.39 15.37
C VAL A 224 -12.91 2.34 16.05
N GLU A 225 -12.39 1.58 17.03
CA GLU A 225 -13.18 0.60 17.81
C GLU A 225 -14.39 1.25 18.48
N GLU A 226 -14.19 2.38 19.16
CA GLU A 226 -15.24 3.12 19.86
C GLU A 226 -16.33 3.61 18.89
N LYS A 227 -15.91 4.12 17.74
CA LYS A 227 -16.80 4.69 16.75
C LYS A 227 -17.59 3.62 15.99
N LEU A 228 -16.93 2.53 15.61
CA LEU A 228 -17.57 1.37 14.99
C LEU A 228 -18.34 0.54 16.01
N LYS A 229 -18.07 0.68 17.31
CA LYS A 229 -18.63 -0.18 18.38
C LYS A 229 -18.34 -1.66 18.10
N LEU A 230 -17.11 -1.94 17.67
CA LEU A 230 -16.60 -3.27 17.38
C LEU A 230 -15.32 -3.51 18.18
N PRO A 231 -15.12 -4.68 18.78
CA PRO A 231 -13.84 -5.04 19.39
C PRO A 231 -12.78 -5.27 18.31
N SER A 232 -11.51 -5.13 18.67
CA SER A 232 -10.37 -5.31 17.74
C SER A 232 -10.41 -6.60 16.90
N HIS A 233 -10.82 -7.74 17.47
CA HIS A 233 -10.91 -9.02 16.75
C HIS A 233 -12.00 -9.08 15.67
N ASP A 234 -12.95 -8.14 15.67
CA ASP A 234 -13.97 -8.01 14.61
C ASP A 234 -13.50 -7.08 13.48
N ILE A 235 -12.28 -6.53 13.57
CA ILE A 235 -11.77 -5.52 12.65
C ILE A 235 -10.41 -5.94 12.08
N VAL A 236 -10.26 -5.80 10.77
CA VAL A 236 -8.96 -5.95 10.10
C VAL A 236 -8.50 -4.62 9.53
N PHE A 237 -7.19 -4.37 9.61
CA PHE A 237 -6.53 -3.24 8.96
C PHE A 237 -5.88 -3.68 7.65
N VAL A 238 -6.01 -2.89 6.59
CA VAL A 238 -5.37 -3.12 5.30
C VAL A 238 -4.56 -1.88 4.96
N GLY A 239 -3.25 -2.03 4.75
CA GLY A 239 -2.42 -0.89 4.32
C GLY A 239 -1.05 -1.31 3.80
N ASP A 240 -0.31 -0.31 3.30
CA ASP A 240 0.94 -0.51 2.57
C ASP A 240 2.20 -0.22 3.40
N SER A 241 2.07 0.41 4.57
CA SER A 241 3.21 0.70 5.44
C SER A 241 3.39 -0.38 6.51
N TRP A 242 4.60 -0.94 6.60
CA TRP A 242 4.88 -1.97 7.61
C TRP A 242 4.73 -1.42 9.03
N GLU A 243 5.30 -0.24 9.31
CA GLU A 243 5.22 0.36 10.63
C GLU A 243 3.79 0.82 10.96
N HIS A 244 3.15 1.58 10.06
CA HIS A 244 1.88 2.23 10.36
C HIS A 244 0.66 1.34 10.22
N ASP A 245 0.68 0.39 9.29
CA ASP A 245 -0.51 -0.37 8.87
C ASP A 245 -0.41 -1.87 9.15
N VAL A 246 0.75 -2.34 9.62
CA VAL A 246 0.94 -3.73 10.06
C VAL A 246 1.32 -3.78 11.54
N ALA A 247 2.47 -3.23 11.91
CA ALA A 247 2.93 -3.24 13.29
C ALA A 247 1.98 -2.45 14.22
N GLY A 248 1.57 -1.24 13.81
CA GLY A 248 0.65 -0.39 14.57
C GLY A 248 -0.67 -1.08 14.96
N PRO A 249 -1.47 -1.59 13.98
CA PRO A 249 -2.72 -2.30 14.29
C PRO A 249 -2.48 -3.57 15.12
N ILE A 250 -1.44 -4.35 14.84
CA ILE A 250 -1.14 -5.58 15.59
C ILE A 250 -0.83 -5.27 17.06
N GLU A 251 -0.03 -4.22 17.33
CA GLU A 251 0.24 -3.73 18.69
C GLU A 251 -1.02 -3.17 19.39
N ALA A 252 -2.01 -2.71 18.61
CA ALA A 252 -3.33 -2.34 19.12
C ALA A 252 -4.26 -3.55 19.32
N GLY A 253 -3.82 -4.77 19.02
CA GLY A 253 -4.59 -6.01 19.18
C GLY A 253 -5.55 -6.31 18.02
N TRP A 254 -5.34 -5.69 16.86
CA TRP A 254 -6.06 -5.95 15.62
C TRP A 254 -5.35 -6.98 14.77
N GLU A 255 -6.02 -7.47 13.74
CA GLU A 255 -5.36 -8.14 12.61
C GLU A 255 -5.03 -7.13 11.52
N ALA A 256 -3.96 -7.40 10.77
CA ALA A 256 -3.53 -6.58 9.65
C ALA A 256 -3.31 -7.43 8.38
N ILE A 257 -3.62 -6.88 7.23
CA ILE A 257 -3.26 -7.40 5.90
C ILE A 257 -2.28 -6.42 5.28
N PHE A 258 -1.10 -6.93 4.92
CA PHE A 258 -0.05 -6.12 4.35
C PHE A 258 -0.16 -6.06 2.83
N LEU A 259 -0.40 -4.87 2.27
CA LEU A 259 -0.42 -4.62 0.83
C LEU A 259 0.95 -4.09 0.38
N ASN A 260 1.91 -5.00 0.20
CA ASN A 260 3.31 -4.67 -0.06
C ASN A 260 3.59 -4.36 -1.55
N THR A 261 2.90 -3.39 -2.13
CA THR A 261 3.07 -2.99 -3.54
C THR A 261 4.45 -2.38 -3.83
N ARG A 262 5.16 -1.91 -2.79
CA ARG A 262 6.44 -1.21 -2.89
C ARG A 262 7.66 -2.04 -2.48
N LYS A 263 7.46 -3.29 -2.04
CA LYS A 263 8.53 -4.15 -1.49
C LYS A 263 9.25 -3.51 -0.30
N GLU A 264 8.47 -2.93 0.60
CA GLU A 264 8.95 -2.37 1.85
C GLU A 264 9.52 -3.48 2.74
N ASP A 265 10.60 -3.13 3.45
CA ASP A 265 11.26 -4.04 4.39
C ASP A 265 10.36 -4.32 5.60
N LYS A 266 10.60 -5.47 6.25
CA LYS A 266 9.84 -5.94 7.41
C LYS A 266 10.75 -5.98 8.64
N PRO A 267 11.06 -4.82 9.26
CA PRO A 267 12.10 -4.71 10.29
C PRO A 267 11.77 -5.42 11.62
N THR A 268 10.56 -5.97 11.77
CA THR A 268 10.07 -6.58 13.02
C THR A 268 9.41 -7.92 12.76
N GLU A 269 9.24 -8.75 13.79
CA GLU A 269 8.66 -10.10 13.70
C GLU A 269 7.11 -10.15 13.68
N HIS A 270 6.43 -9.00 13.55
CA HIS A 270 4.98 -8.93 13.43
C HIS A 270 4.46 -9.82 12.29
N GLN A 271 3.36 -10.52 12.52
CA GLN A 271 2.78 -11.46 11.55
C GLN A 271 1.44 -10.91 11.07
N PRO A 272 1.36 -10.34 9.86
CA PRO A 272 0.06 -9.99 9.28
C PRO A 272 -0.74 -11.28 8.99
N ALA A 273 -2.06 -11.16 8.97
CA ALA A 273 -2.97 -12.24 8.62
C ALA A 273 -2.75 -12.73 7.18
N ALA A 274 -2.39 -11.81 6.28
CA ALA A 274 -1.96 -12.10 4.92
C ALA A 274 -1.09 -10.98 4.35
N GLU A 275 -0.40 -11.27 3.26
CA GLU A 275 0.36 -10.31 2.48
C GLU A 275 0.03 -10.44 1.00
N PHE A 276 -0.11 -9.31 0.32
CA PHE A 276 -0.35 -9.24 -1.11
C PHE A 276 0.57 -8.19 -1.73
N GLU A 277 1.11 -8.48 -2.92
CA GLU A 277 1.89 -7.50 -3.69
C GLU A 277 1.02 -6.67 -4.65
N GLU A 278 -0.24 -7.08 -4.88
CA GLU A 278 -1.16 -6.43 -5.82
C GLU A 278 -2.57 -6.32 -5.21
N PHE A 279 -3.20 -5.14 -5.38
CA PHE A 279 -4.55 -4.88 -4.87
C PHE A 279 -5.59 -5.82 -5.50
N THR A 280 -5.42 -6.21 -6.76
CA THR A 280 -6.32 -7.13 -7.48
C THR A 280 -6.40 -8.50 -6.80
N HIS A 281 -5.26 -9.06 -6.35
CA HIS A 281 -5.23 -10.32 -5.62
C HIS A 281 -5.86 -10.20 -4.23
N LEU A 282 -5.54 -9.14 -3.49
CA LEU A 282 -6.19 -8.83 -2.21
C LEU A 282 -7.71 -8.76 -2.36
N LYS A 283 -8.18 -8.02 -3.38
CA LYS A 283 -9.58 -7.82 -3.71
C LYS A 283 -10.28 -9.14 -4.00
N ASP A 284 -9.70 -9.99 -4.83
CA ASP A 284 -10.28 -11.29 -5.19
C ASP A 284 -10.41 -12.22 -3.96
N GLU A 285 -9.39 -12.27 -3.08
CA GLU A 285 -9.42 -13.08 -1.86
C GLU A 285 -10.44 -12.56 -0.83
N LEU A 286 -10.52 -11.23 -0.61
CA LEU A 286 -11.52 -10.64 0.28
C LEU A 286 -12.96 -10.88 -0.23
N ILE A 287 -13.20 -10.73 -1.53
CA ILE A 287 -14.51 -11.01 -2.14
C ILE A 287 -14.89 -12.48 -1.95
N LYS A 288 -13.94 -13.40 -2.19
CA LYS A 288 -14.15 -14.84 -2.02
C LYS A 288 -14.54 -15.17 -0.57
N MET A 289 -13.76 -14.69 0.39
CA MET A 289 -14.00 -14.89 1.82
C MET A 289 -15.40 -14.42 2.24
N VAL A 290 -15.79 -13.22 1.83
CA VAL A 290 -17.09 -12.63 2.18
C VAL A 290 -18.26 -13.39 1.58
N ARG A 291 -18.13 -13.89 0.34
CA ARG A 291 -19.16 -14.70 -0.32
C ARG A 291 -19.32 -16.09 0.30
N GLU A 292 -18.22 -16.72 0.69
CA GLU A 292 -18.22 -18.05 1.32
C GLU A 292 -18.87 -18.03 2.72
N ARG A 293 -18.68 -16.95 3.50
CA ARG A 293 -19.32 -16.76 4.82
C ARG A 293 -20.84 -16.82 4.78
N ARG A 294 -21.48 -16.35 3.70
CA ARG A 294 -22.94 -16.33 3.54
C ARG A 294 -23.52 -17.67 3.07
N ALA A 295 -22.68 -18.57 2.57
CA ALA A 295 -23.10 -19.89 2.09
C ALA A 295 -23.23 -20.94 3.23
N LEU A 296 -22.78 -20.60 4.44
CA LEU A 296 -22.84 -21.41 5.66
C LEU A 296 -24.00 -20.99 6.57
#